data_AF-A0A5N5WRK8-F1
#
_entry.id   AF-A0A5N5WRK8-F1
#
_cell.length_a   1.000
_cell.length_b   1.000
_cell.length_c   1.000
_cell.angle_alpha   90.00
_cell.angle_beta   90.00
_cell.angle_gamma   90.00
#
_symmetry.space_group_name_H-M   'P 1'
#
loop_
_entity.id
_entity.type
_entity.pdbx_description
1 polymer ?
#
loop_
_entity_poly.entity_id
_entity_poly.type
_entity_poly.pdbx_seq_one_letter_code
_entity_poly.pdbx_strand_id
1 'polypeptide(L)'
;MLSTADNIGICLEITPDKIFRISGPSDTPYILHSNHFDAQAFLCQSEIQDTLAGGSSWYRADRLEAGIRRKALLGFLTEADLVNAFKDHAGYPNSLCEHAVEHVPKSPFAQKGSSPYSGPTCTVCTVVYNLTKRSIKVCKGPPCIGIFQEFMLRVRASSV
;
A
#
# COMPACT_ATOMS: atom_id res chain seq x y z
N MET A 1 -6.24 -1.78 6.48
CA MET A 1 -6.33 -3.21 6.09
C MET A 1 -6.04 -4.10 7.27
N LEU A 2 -6.75 -5.23 7.37
CA LEU A 2 -6.56 -6.28 8.38
C LEU A 2 -6.41 -7.64 7.68
N SER A 3 -5.58 -8.51 8.22
CA SER A 3 -5.42 -9.88 7.70
C SER A 3 -5.07 -10.86 8.83
N THR A 4 -5.31 -12.15 8.59
CA THR A 4 -5.03 -13.27 9.50
C THR A 4 -4.16 -14.33 8.82
N ALA A 5 -3.58 -15.23 9.62
CA ALA A 5 -2.83 -16.37 9.09
C ALA A 5 -3.72 -17.40 8.36
N ASP A 6 -5.04 -17.33 8.53
CA ASP A 6 -6.03 -18.24 7.93
C ASP A 6 -6.52 -17.74 6.55
N ASN A 7 -5.69 -16.96 5.85
CA ASN A 7 -5.97 -16.39 4.53
C ASN A 7 -7.21 -15.46 4.46
N ILE A 8 -7.56 -14.83 5.58
CA ILE A 8 -8.60 -13.80 5.61
C ILE A 8 -7.93 -12.44 5.46
N GLY A 9 -8.43 -11.62 4.54
CA GLY A 9 -8.04 -10.22 4.35
C GLY A 9 -9.27 -9.32 4.21
N ILE A 10 -9.25 -8.15 4.84
CA ILE A 10 -10.32 -7.14 4.74
C ILE A 10 -9.68 -5.76 4.65
N CYS A 11 -10.14 -4.94 3.70
CA CYS A 11 -9.90 -3.50 3.76
C CYS A 11 -11.14 -2.80 4.33
N LEU A 12 -10.91 -1.86 5.24
CA LEU A 12 -11.94 -1.01 5.82
C LEU A 12 -11.58 0.43 5.45
N GLU A 13 -12.48 1.10 4.76
CA GLU A 13 -12.39 2.52 4.46
C GLU A 13 -13.40 3.25 5.33
N ILE A 14 -13.00 4.35 5.96
CA ILE A 14 -13.73 4.91 7.09
C ILE A 14 -13.95 6.40 6.85
N THR A 15 -15.20 6.83 6.92
CA THR A 15 -15.61 8.23 7.06
C THR A 15 -16.01 8.47 8.53
N PRO A 16 -16.22 9.73 8.97
CA PRO A 16 -16.65 10.00 10.35
C PRO A 16 -17.94 9.28 10.77
N ASP A 17 -18.81 8.96 9.82
CA ASP A 17 -20.17 8.45 10.02
C ASP A 17 -20.40 7.04 9.46
N LYS A 18 -19.51 6.52 8.61
CA LYS A 18 -19.72 5.26 7.88
C LYS A 18 -18.43 4.47 7.72
N ILE A 19 -18.58 3.15 7.74
CA ILE A 19 -17.49 2.21 7.47
C ILE A 19 -17.85 1.43 6.21
N PHE A 20 -16.98 1.49 5.22
CA PHE A 20 -17.07 0.73 3.99
C PHE A 20 -16.11 -0.46 4.06
N ARG A 21 -16.61 -1.64 3.71
CA ARG A 21 -15.82 -2.87 3.71
C ARG A 21 -15.53 -3.30 2.28
N ILE A 22 -14.27 -3.57 2.00
CA ILE A 22 -13.81 -4.21 0.78
C ILE A 22 -13.32 -5.61 1.15
N SER A 23 -13.94 -6.61 0.54
CA SER A 23 -13.42 -7.98 0.47
C SER A 23 -13.03 -8.17 -1.00
N GLY A 24 -11.82 -8.65 -1.28
CA GLY A 24 -11.30 -8.76 -2.65
C GLY A 24 -12.24 -9.56 -3.55
N PRO A 25 -12.20 -9.35 -4.87
CA PRO A 25 -13.07 -10.06 -5.78
C PRO A 25 -12.73 -11.56 -5.77
N SER A 26 -13.75 -12.40 -6.00
CA SER A 26 -13.67 -13.86 -5.81
C SER A 26 -12.61 -14.56 -6.68
N ASP A 27 -12.14 -13.91 -7.73
CA ASP A 27 -11.20 -14.40 -8.73
C ASP A 27 -9.74 -13.98 -8.47
N THR A 28 -9.49 -13.13 -7.48
CA THR A 28 -8.13 -12.70 -7.11
C THR A 28 -7.78 -13.14 -5.69
N PRO A 29 -6.61 -13.77 -5.47
CA PRO A 29 -6.21 -14.27 -4.15
C PRO A 29 -5.58 -13.17 -3.27
N TYR A 30 -5.87 -11.89 -3.51
CA TYR A 30 -5.29 -10.76 -2.80
C TYR A 30 -6.24 -9.55 -2.77
N ILE A 31 -5.94 -8.62 -1.86
CA ILE A 31 -6.57 -7.30 -1.81
C ILE A 31 -5.45 -6.28 -1.97
N LEU A 32 -5.64 -5.32 -2.87
CA LEU A 32 -4.77 -4.16 -3.03
C LEU A 32 -5.56 -2.92 -2.66
N HIS A 33 -4.85 -1.94 -2.12
CA HIS A 33 -5.43 -0.67 -1.73
C HIS A 33 -4.35 0.40 -1.71
N SER A 34 -4.70 1.59 -2.16
CA SER A 34 -3.86 2.78 -2.07
C SER A 34 -4.55 3.81 -1.17
N ASN A 35 -3.97 4.98 -0.94
CA ASN A 35 -4.61 5.98 -0.09
C ASN A 35 -5.82 6.68 -0.76
N HIS A 36 -6.77 5.95 -1.33
CA HIS A 36 -8.02 6.44 -1.92
C HIS A 36 -9.20 5.55 -1.51
N PHE A 37 -10.41 6.08 -1.64
CA PHE A 37 -11.62 5.25 -1.50
C PHE A 37 -11.88 4.46 -2.79
N ASP A 38 -11.87 3.14 -2.67
CA ASP A 38 -12.12 2.17 -3.74
C ASP A 38 -13.47 1.44 -3.54
N ALA A 39 -14.11 1.57 -2.36
CA ALA A 39 -15.35 0.87 -2.10
C ALA A 39 -16.47 1.34 -3.03
N GLN A 40 -17.08 0.42 -3.79
CA GLN A 40 -18.14 0.76 -4.74
C GLN A 40 -19.31 1.52 -4.09
N ALA A 41 -19.67 1.18 -2.85
CA ALA A 41 -20.73 1.85 -2.11
C ALA A 41 -20.37 3.31 -1.73
N PHE A 42 -19.08 3.64 -1.62
CA PHE A 42 -18.61 5.02 -1.50
C PHE A 42 -18.65 5.71 -2.86
N LEU A 43 -18.13 5.06 -3.91
CA LEU A 43 -18.05 5.64 -5.27
C LEU A 43 -19.42 5.92 -5.91
N CYS A 44 -20.47 5.20 -5.52
CA CYS A 44 -21.83 5.40 -6.02
C CYS A 44 -22.61 6.52 -5.31
N GLN A 45 -22.04 7.16 -4.29
CA GLN A 45 -22.71 8.21 -3.51
C GLN A 45 -22.19 9.60 -3.90
N SER A 46 -22.91 10.66 -3.52
CA SER A 46 -22.56 12.05 -3.90
C SER A 46 -22.34 12.99 -2.70
N GLU A 47 -22.68 12.52 -1.51
CA GLU A 47 -22.73 13.28 -0.27
C GLU A 47 -21.33 13.51 0.33
N ILE A 48 -20.41 12.58 0.07
CA ILE A 48 -19.03 12.61 0.59
C ILE A 48 -18.10 12.44 -0.59
N GLN A 49 -17.11 13.32 -0.69
CA GLN A 49 -16.08 13.27 -1.72
C GLN A 49 -14.73 12.90 -1.11
N ASP A 50 -13.97 12.09 -1.83
CA ASP A 50 -12.55 11.93 -1.52
C ASP A 50 -11.85 13.26 -1.77
N THR A 51 -11.34 13.88 -0.71
CA THR A 51 -10.66 15.17 -0.77
C THR A 51 -9.17 15.04 -1.03
N LEU A 52 -8.64 13.81 -1.11
CA LEU A 52 -7.28 13.61 -1.53
C LEU A 52 -7.19 14.02 -3.01
N ALA A 53 -6.43 15.08 -3.27
CA ALA A 53 -6.27 15.69 -4.60
C ALA A 53 -5.73 14.73 -5.70
N GLY A 54 -5.40 13.50 -5.33
CA GLY A 54 -4.78 12.53 -6.21
C GLY A 54 -3.28 12.67 -6.28
N GLY A 55 -2.66 11.76 -7.03
CA GLY A 55 -1.22 11.74 -7.27
C GLY A 55 -0.76 10.32 -7.51
N SER A 56 0.38 9.95 -6.91
CA SER A 56 0.91 8.58 -6.93
C SER A 56 -0.12 7.55 -6.46
N SER A 57 -0.98 7.91 -5.52
CA SER A 57 -2.01 7.02 -4.98
C SER A 57 -2.95 6.46 -6.06
N TRP A 58 -3.32 7.22 -7.10
CA TRP A 58 -4.24 6.74 -8.15
C TRP A 58 -3.76 5.52 -8.93
N TYR A 59 -2.45 5.31 -9.04
CA TYR A 59 -1.89 4.23 -9.87
C TYR A 59 -0.96 3.28 -9.11
N ARG A 60 -0.58 3.60 -7.87
CA ARG A 60 0.35 2.76 -7.10
C ARG A 60 -0.20 1.35 -6.85
N ALA A 61 -1.52 1.21 -6.65
CA ALA A 61 -2.17 -0.10 -6.54
C ALA A 61 -2.01 -0.90 -7.84
N ASP A 62 -2.32 -0.30 -9.00
CA ASP A 62 -2.19 -0.94 -10.32
C ASP A 62 -0.74 -1.33 -10.64
N ARG A 63 0.23 -0.47 -10.27
CA ARG A 63 1.67 -0.77 -10.44
C ARG A 63 2.09 -1.97 -9.60
N LEU A 64 1.65 -2.02 -8.34
CA LEU A 64 1.90 -3.17 -7.48
C LEU A 64 1.24 -4.43 -8.05
N GLU A 65 -0.01 -4.32 -8.51
CA GLU A 65 -0.74 -5.43 -9.12
C GLU A 65 0.01 -6.00 -10.33
N ALA A 66 0.45 -5.13 -11.23
CA ALA A 66 1.21 -5.53 -12.41
C ALA A 66 2.47 -6.35 -12.05
N GLY A 67 3.11 -6.04 -10.91
CA GLY A 67 4.29 -6.75 -10.41
C GLY A 67 3.99 -8.12 -9.79
N ILE A 68 2.79 -8.34 -9.24
CA ILE A 68 2.49 -9.53 -8.42
C ILE A 68 1.45 -10.48 -9.05
N ARG A 69 0.54 -9.96 -9.89
CA ARG A 69 -0.68 -10.64 -10.35
C ARG A 69 -0.42 -12.02 -10.91
N ARG A 70 0.53 -12.15 -11.84
CA ARG A 70 0.85 -13.44 -12.47
C ARG A 70 1.27 -14.50 -11.45
N LYS A 71 2.17 -14.16 -10.51
CA LYS A 71 2.66 -15.11 -9.51
C LYS A 71 1.59 -15.43 -8.47
N ALA A 72 0.77 -14.44 -8.11
CA ALA A 72 -0.34 -14.62 -7.20
C ALA A 72 -1.39 -15.58 -7.76
N LEU A 73 -1.82 -15.40 -9.01
CA LEU A 73 -2.79 -16.28 -9.68
C LEU A 73 -2.28 -17.73 -9.83
N LEU A 74 -0.96 -17.91 -9.95
CA LEU A 74 -0.34 -19.24 -10.00
C LEU A 74 -0.07 -19.85 -8.61
N GLY A 75 -0.33 -19.12 -7.52
CA GLY A 75 -0.04 -19.57 -6.15
C GLY A 75 1.46 -19.61 -5.79
N PHE A 76 2.31 -18.91 -6.54
CA PHE A 76 3.77 -18.87 -6.35
C PHE A 76 4.29 -17.52 -5.83
N LEU A 77 3.40 -16.65 -5.35
CA LEU A 77 3.81 -15.35 -4.83
C LEU A 77 4.61 -15.50 -3.54
N THR A 78 5.83 -14.96 -3.53
CA THR A 78 6.71 -14.96 -2.35
C THR A 78 6.89 -13.55 -1.76
N GLU A 79 7.42 -13.48 -0.53
CA GLU A 79 7.81 -12.20 0.09
C GLU A 79 8.84 -11.44 -0.77
N ALA A 80 9.76 -12.15 -1.44
CA ALA A 80 10.75 -11.53 -2.30
C ALA A 80 10.10 -10.89 -3.55
N ASP A 81 9.03 -11.50 -4.06
CA ASP A 81 8.26 -10.95 -5.17
C ASP A 81 7.53 -9.67 -4.77
N LEU A 82 6.92 -9.65 -3.58
CA LEU A 82 6.31 -8.45 -3.01
C LEU A 82 7.34 -7.32 -2.90
N VAL A 83 8.49 -7.60 -2.28
CA VAL A 83 9.57 -6.62 -2.12
C VAL A 83 10.05 -6.11 -3.49
N ASN A 84 10.22 -6.99 -4.47
CA ASN A 84 10.65 -6.59 -5.81
C ASN A 84 9.59 -5.74 -6.53
N ALA A 85 8.30 -6.05 -6.37
CA ALA A 85 7.23 -5.22 -6.92
C ALA A 85 7.23 -3.81 -6.30
N PHE A 86 7.44 -3.70 -4.99
CA PHE A 86 7.57 -2.39 -4.32
C PHE A 86 8.81 -1.58 -4.76
N LYS A 87 9.78 -2.18 -5.46
CA LYS A 87 10.93 -1.47 -6.04
C LYS A 87 10.60 -0.79 -7.37
N ASP A 88 9.35 -0.82 -7.84
CA ASP A 88 8.97 -0.20 -9.10
C ASP A 88 9.19 1.33 -9.10
N HIS A 89 10.03 1.80 -10.03
CA HIS A 89 10.39 3.22 -10.21
C HIS A 89 9.60 3.92 -11.31
N ALA A 90 8.64 3.25 -11.95
CA ALA A 90 7.84 3.88 -12.98
C ALA A 90 6.96 4.99 -12.38
N GLY A 91 6.88 6.11 -13.09
CA GLY A 91 6.17 7.30 -12.62
C GLY A 91 7.00 8.18 -11.67
N TYR A 92 8.33 8.05 -11.64
CA TYR A 92 9.21 8.98 -10.92
C TYR A 92 8.85 10.45 -11.25
N PRO A 93 8.74 11.35 -10.24
CA PRO A 93 9.11 11.15 -8.83
C PRO A 93 8.09 10.39 -7.98
N ASN A 94 6.87 10.24 -8.46
CA ASN A 94 5.71 9.70 -7.76
C ASN A 94 5.61 8.16 -7.84
N SER A 95 6.74 7.47 -8.03
CA SER A 95 6.76 6.01 -8.25
C SER A 95 6.30 5.22 -7.01
N LEU A 96 6.06 3.90 -7.16
CA LEU A 96 5.74 3.03 -6.02
C LEU A 96 6.88 3.00 -4.99
N CYS A 97 8.13 2.88 -5.46
CA CYS A 97 9.34 2.96 -4.64
C CYS A 97 9.73 4.41 -4.29
N GLU A 98 8.75 5.29 -4.06
CA GLU A 98 8.90 6.75 -4.03
C GLU A 98 10.15 7.25 -3.29
N HIS A 99 10.99 8.03 -3.97
CA HIS A 99 12.22 8.61 -3.43
C HIS A 99 12.02 10.10 -3.16
N ALA A 100 12.64 10.60 -2.09
CA ALA A 100 12.68 12.04 -1.85
C ALA A 100 13.33 12.74 -3.04
N VAL A 101 12.66 13.76 -3.57
CA VAL A 101 13.19 14.58 -4.67
C VAL A 101 13.95 15.75 -4.03
N GLU A 102 15.26 15.86 -4.28
CA GLU A 102 16.07 16.97 -3.78
C GLU A 102 15.66 18.33 -4.38
N HIS A 103 15.09 18.30 -5.59
CA HIS A 103 14.57 19.48 -6.27
C HIS A 103 13.19 19.20 -6.86
N VAL A 104 12.13 19.69 -6.22
CA VAL A 104 10.80 19.72 -6.82
C VAL A 104 10.89 20.64 -8.05
N PRO A 105 10.79 20.13 -9.29
CA PRO A 105 10.73 21.01 -10.45
C PRO A 105 9.50 21.89 -10.26
N LYS A 106 9.64 23.20 -10.47
CA LYS A 106 8.49 24.12 -10.50
C LYS A 106 7.60 23.72 -11.68
N SER A 107 6.73 22.74 -11.49
CA SER A 107 5.73 22.38 -12.47
C SER A 107 4.76 23.57 -12.59
N PRO A 108 4.47 24.08 -13.80
CA PRO A 108 3.41 25.06 -13.99
C PRO A 108 2.02 24.51 -13.63
N PHE A 109 1.91 23.18 -13.43
CA PHE A 109 0.73 22.47 -12.93
C PHE A 109 0.84 22.08 -11.45
N ALA A 110 1.90 22.51 -10.73
CA ALA A 110 1.98 22.33 -9.30
C ALA A 110 0.81 23.10 -8.68
N GLN A 111 -0.23 22.36 -8.29
CA GLN A 111 -1.38 22.95 -7.63
C GLN A 111 -0.89 23.70 -6.41
N LYS A 112 -0.96 25.01 -6.48
CA LYS A 112 -0.78 25.92 -5.34
C LYS A 112 -2.05 25.79 -4.50
N GLY A 113 -2.23 24.63 -3.90
CA GLY A 113 -3.42 24.21 -3.19
C GLY A 113 -3.07 23.80 -1.78
N SER A 114 -3.88 24.25 -0.83
CA SER A 114 -3.82 24.07 0.63
C SER A 114 -3.98 22.61 1.09
N SER A 115 -3.53 21.63 0.30
CA SER A 115 -3.51 20.24 0.73
C SER A 115 -2.41 20.08 1.80
N PRO A 116 -2.72 19.48 2.97
CA PRO A 116 -1.71 19.18 3.98
C PRO A 116 -0.63 18.20 3.47
N TYR A 117 -0.84 17.60 2.29
CA TYR A 117 0.06 16.66 1.64
C TYR A 117 0.84 17.26 0.45
N SER A 118 0.93 18.59 0.34
CA SER A 118 1.58 19.31 -0.77
C SER A 118 3.12 19.39 -0.69
N GLY A 119 3.73 18.75 0.31
CA GLY A 119 5.18 18.70 0.50
C GLY A 119 5.87 17.55 -0.27
N PRO A 120 7.21 17.51 -0.28
CA PRO A 120 7.93 16.37 -0.82
C PRO A 120 7.59 15.10 -0.05
N THR A 121 7.18 14.06 -0.75
CA THR A 121 6.84 12.75 -0.21
C THR A 121 7.91 11.73 -0.55
N CYS A 122 8.02 10.68 0.27
CA CYS A 122 8.90 9.54 0.00
C CYS A 122 8.44 8.31 0.79
N THR A 123 8.93 7.14 0.38
CA THR A 123 8.76 5.91 1.14
C THR A 123 9.62 5.96 2.41
N VAL A 124 8.99 6.15 3.56
CA VAL A 124 9.68 6.19 4.87
C VAL A 124 10.06 4.79 5.36
N CYS A 125 9.23 3.79 5.08
CA CYS A 125 9.52 2.40 5.39
C CYS A 125 8.70 1.45 4.51
N THR A 126 9.17 0.22 4.38
CA THR A 126 8.42 -0.91 3.80
C THR A 126 8.35 -2.02 4.83
N VAL A 127 7.13 -2.52 5.10
CA VAL A 127 6.89 -3.57 6.09
C VAL A 127 6.15 -4.72 5.42
N VAL A 128 6.67 -5.93 5.58
CA VAL A 128 6.04 -7.17 5.11
C VAL A 128 5.78 -8.05 6.32
N TYR A 129 4.51 -8.34 6.58
CA TYR A 129 4.08 -9.27 7.62
C TYR A 129 3.86 -10.64 7.00
N ASN A 130 4.59 -11.66 7.46
CA ASN A 130 4.25 -13.05 7.19
C ASN A 130 3.54 -13.63 8.42
N LEU A 131 2.21 -13.73 8.33
CA LEU A 131 1.36 -14.13 9.47
C LEU A 131 1.48 -15.63 9.78
N THR A 132 1.75 -16.47 8.78
CA THR A 132 1.98 -17.92 8.96
C THR A 132 3.32 -18.19 9.64
N LYS A 133 4.40 -17.54 9.18
CA LYS A 133 5.73 -17.64 9.79
C LYS A 133 5.86 -16.84 11.08
N ARG A 134 4.90 -15.95 11.36
CA ARG A 134 4.95 -14.99 12.47
C ARG A 134 6.22 -14.15 12.41
N SER A 135 6.57 -13.68 11.22
CA SER A 135 7.72 -12.79 11.01
C SER A 135 7.30 -11.44 10.44
N ILE A 136 8.12 -10.43 10.72
CA ILE A 136 7.99 -9.08 10.20
C ILE A 136 9.31 -8.73 9.54
N LYS A 137 9.27 -8.39 8.25
CA LYS A 137 10.41 -7.82 7.54
C LYS A 137 10.22 -6.31 7.42
N VAL A 138 11.20 -5.55 7.86
CA VAL A 138 11.15 -4.08 7.90
C VAL A 138 12.36 -3.51 7.17
N CYS A 139 12.11 -2.59 6.25
CA CYS A 139 13.11 -1.77 5.59
C CYS A 139 12.88 -0.31 5.94
N LYS A 140 13.92 0.39 6.39
CA LYS A 140 13.89 1.85 6.57
C LYS A 140 14.19 2.52 5.23
N GLY A 141 13.31 3.40 4.78
CA GLY A 141 13.38 4.03 3.46
C GLY A 141 12.85 3.17 2.31
N PRO A 142 13.10 3.59 1.05
CA PRO A 142 12.66 2.86 -0.14
C PRO A 142 13.31 1.47 -0.24
N PRO A 143 12.55 0.44 -0.65
CA PRO A 143 13.02 -0.95 -0.64
C PRO A 143 14.11 -1.26 -1.66
N CYS A 144 14.37 -0.38 -2.63
CA CYS A 144 15.42 -0.58 -3.64
C CYS A 144 16.83 -0.28 -3.14
N ILE A 145 16.97 0.57 -2.11
CA ILE A 145 18.26 0.98 -1.53
C ILE A 145 18.39 0.59 -0.06
N GLY A 146 17.29 0.32 0.63
CA GLY A 146 17.30 -0.04 2.04
C GLY A 146 17.63 -1.51 2.29
N ILE A 147 17.99 -1.80 3.53
CA ILE A 147 18.29 -3.15 4.01
C ILE A 147 17.11 -3.65 4.84
N PHE A 148 16.57 -4.81 4.46
CA PHE A 148 15.52 -5.47 5.23
C PHE A 148 16.10 -6.18 6.45
N GLN A 149 15.51 -5.89 7.61
CA GLN A 149 15.73 -6.64 8.84
C GLN A 149 14.50 -7.51 9.12
N GLU A 150 14.72 -8.72 9.63
CA GLU A 150 13.64 -9.66 9.95
C GLU A 150 13.52 -9.85 11.46
N PHE A 151 12.29 -9.78 11.96
CA PHE A 151 11.92 -9.93 13.36
C PHE A 151 10.91 -11.05 13.50
N MET A 152 11.14 -11.95 14.46
CA MET A 152 10.23 -13.05 14.77
C MET A 152 9.30 -12.66 15.92
N LEU A 153 7.99 -12.80 15.71
CA LEU A 153 6.98 -12.62 16.76
C LEU A 153 6.95 -13.87 17.63
N ARG A 154 7.43 -13.73 18.86
CA ARG A 154 7.36 -14.79 19.88
C ARG A 154 5.95 -14.82 20.47
N VAL A 155 5.42 -16.02 20.68
CA VAL A 155 4.25 -16.19 21.55
C VAL A 155 4.73 -15.87 22.97
N ARG A 156 4.13 -14.87 23.62
CA ARG A 156 4.30 -14.74 25.07
C ARG A 156 3.69 -16.00 25.68
N ALA A 157 4.49 -16.79 26.39
CA ALA A 157 3.94 -17.81 27.26
C ALA A 157 3.01 -17.08 28.24
N SER A 158 1.73 -17.46 28.26
CA SER A 158 0.81 -16.99 29.28
C SER A 158 1.37 -17.42 30.62
N SER A 159 1.76 -16.46 31.46
CA SER A 159 2.02 -16.73 32.87
C SER A 159 0.68 -17.16 33.48
N VAL A 160 0.54 -18.47 33.68
CA VAL A 160 -0.55 -19.10 34.45
C VAL A 160 -0.42 -18.70 35.91
#